data_AF-A0AAJ7BNR8-F1
#
_entry.id   AF-A0AAJ7BNR8-F1
#
_cell.length_a   1.000
_cell.length_b   1.000
_cell.length_c   1.000
_cell.angle_alpha   90.00
_cell.angle_beta   90.00
_cell.angle_gamma   90.00
#
_symmetry.space_group_name_H-M   'P 1'
#
loop_
_entity.id
_entity.type
_entity.pdbx_description
1 polymer ?
#
loop_
_entity_poly.entity_id
_entity_poly.type
_entity_poly.pdbx_seq_one_letter_code
_entity_poly.pdbx_strand_id
1 'polypeptide(L)'
;MDKHKELLLDSYKEDGIHPDNTLAENILKKHVAPLRPNITEIHEIPAHCGDIKTRQNELTSRLSNALAKLKQYKQRKDANWSLDYSLLDVKDDFSVKDAKLPRHVEENIKGIVDSAQEYIGKLEEQLQELNCADQQIERSSEKTLKDIDETYQALVDDVCREINLKRHLLRMETEVYKNEGLAPLKACRQEVNAQIQSTHHLIHLIETMLSHPHTFTRDRLGKIVAASSNMGRIPAVPLLEELPYVTFSRPTKCTRDELLAKFSELGCVLRMGPAQLSDIEERPASLFVKWFIADPDYAAEEQTFIVQKAPGEVLDPASNAFETVYEGSESSCFIRDLPVNEPVTLRVGIQVTDTAWSVHRISKTTIPAYSWVIDNKNYMITNSGKIAAKITDQINTLLSDGPQFNTDHIIEFKFLEASQDGNDSEGVALVFDPEGCEDTLKRPGALLITPHGKIFIDGEEKLMKLPKMRFGTRIAFTAERKDKDTLRINIECADKAVTYDWTVQTPLHFAIRFTEYNKWNILVK
;
A
#
# COMPACT_ATOMS: atom_id res chain seq x y z
N MET A 1 -31.38 -46.70 -68.33
CA MET A 1 -30.18 -47.52 -68.17
C MET A 1 -29.00 -46.62 -67.85
N ASP A 2 -28.32 -46.66 -66.73
CA ASP A 2 -28.54 -47.24 -65.41
C ASP A 2 -27.45 -46.62 -64.54
N LYS A 3 -27.82 -45.82 -63.56
CA LYS A 3 -27.03 -45.54 -62.35
C LYS A 3 -28.01 -45.35 -61.20
N HIS A 4 -28.69 -46.44 -60.87
CA HIS A 4 -29.49 -46.61 -59.67
C HIS A 4 -29.22 -48.01 -59.13
N LYS A 5 -28.42 -48.11 -58.07
CA LYS A 5 -28.48 -49.10 -56.97
C LYS A 5 -27.24 -48.94 -56.09
N GLU A 6 -27.42 -49.21 -54.79
CA GLU A 6 -26.57 -48.87 -53.65
C GLU A 6 -26.67 -47.40 -53.24
N LEU A 7 -27.28 -47.00 -52.12
CA LEU A 7 -27.52 -47.68 -50.85
C LEU A 7 -28.91 -47.32 -50.29
N LEU A 8 -29.64 -48.35 -49.88
CA LEU A 8 -30.78 -48.25 -48.95
C LEU A 8 -30.56 -49.32 -47.87
N LEU A 9 -30.87 -48.92 -46.64
CA LEU A 9 -31.09 -49.70 -45.42
C LEU A 9 -29.87 -50.25 -44.65
N ASP A 10 -29.56 -49.58 -43.53
CA ASP A 10 -29.76 -50.07 -42.16
C ASP A 10 -29.23 -48.97 -41.21
N SER A 11 -29.81 -48.58 -40.09
CA SER A 11 -30.96 -49.06 -39.32
C SER A 11 -31.37 -47.93 -38.37
N TYR A 12 -32.66 -47.73 -38.19
CA TYR A 12 -33.23 -47.01 -37.06
C TYR A 12 -32.69 -47.57 -35.72
N LYS A 13 -32.23 -46.68 -34.85
CA LYS A 13 -32.37 -46.86 -33.40
C LYS A 13 -32.96 -45.58 -32.82
N GLU A 14 -34.20 -45.71 -32.35
CA GLU A 14 -34.76 -44.84 -31.33
C GLU A 14 -33.85 -44.91 -30.11
N ASP A 15 -33.32 -43.76 -29.68
CA ASP A 15 -32.89 -43.56 -28.30
C ASP A 15 -32.93 -42.05 -27.99
N GLY A 16 -33.73 -41.71 -26.98
CA GLY A 16 -33.51 -40.60 -26.05
C GLY A 16 -33.29 -39.19 -26.62
N ILE A 17 -34.29 -38.33 -26.43
CA ILE A 17 -34.12 -36.87 -26.41
C ILE A 17 -33.06 -36.52 -25.34
N HIS A 18 -31.86 -36.19 -25.78
CA HIS A 18 -30.89 -35.41 -25.01
C HIS A 18 -30.40 -34.27 -25.92
N PRO A 19 -30.40 -33.01 -25.47
CA PRO A 19 -29.90 -31.91 -26.29
C PRO A 19 -28.40 -32.11 -26.48
N ASP A 20 -28.01 -32.31 -27.74
CA ASP A 20 -26.65 -32.59 -28.18
C ASP A 20 -25.75 -31.33 -28.04
N ASN A 21 -25.32 -31.06 -26.80
CA ASN A 21 -24.41 -29.97 -26.46
C ASN A 21 -23.02 -30.15 -27.14
N THR A 22 -22.72 -31.37 -27.58
CA THR A 22 -21.47 -31.79 -28.21
C THR A 22 -21.35 -31.37 -29.68
N LEU A 23 -22.45 -31.24 -30.43
CA LEU A 23 -22.41 -30.81 -31.83
C LEU A 23 -22.14 -29.30 -31.96
N ALA A 24 -22.71 -28.49 -31.06
CA ALA A 24 -22.47 -27.05 -30.98
C ALA A 24 -21.00 -26.74 -30.62
N GLU A 25 -20.43 -27.43 -29.63
CA GLU A 25 -19.02 -27.30 -29.26
C GLU A 25 -18.04 -27.72 -30.37
N ASN A 26 -18.40 -28.74 -31.16
CA ASN A 26 -17.55 -29.23 -32.25
C ASN A 26 -17.54 -28.33 -33.50
N ILE A 27 -18.63 -27.60 -33.76
CA ILE A 27 -18.69 -26.56 -34.80
C ILE A 27 -17.88 -25.32 -34.36
N LEU A 28 -17.89 -25.01 -33.06
CA LEU A 28 -17.15 -23.91 -32.42
C LEU A 28 -15.63 -24.09 -32.43
N LYS A 29 -15.13 -25.30 -32.16
CA LYS A 29 -13.69 -25.60 -32.17
C LYS A 29 -13.05 -25.56 -33.56
N LYS A 30 -13.84 -25.69 -34.63
CA LYS A 30 -13.33 -25.77 -36.01
C LYS A 30 -12.91 -24.44 -36.63
N HIS A 31 -13.18 -23.29 -36.00
CA HIS A 31 -12.85 -21.99 -36.60
C HIS A 31 -12.15 -21.00 -35.63
N VAL A 32 -10.82 -20.97 -35.80
CA VAL A 32 -9.86 -19.88 -35.50
C VAL A 32 -9.19 -19.93 -34.13
N ALA A 33 -7.85 -19.93 -34.15
CA ALA A 33 -6.98 -19.82 -33.00
C ALA A 33 -7.18 -18.47 -32.25
N PRO A 34 -6.95 -18.45 -30.92
CA PRO A 34 -6.93 -17.21 -30.14
C PRO A 34 -5.89 -16.24 -30.72
N LEU A 35 -6.21 -14.95 -30.73
CA LEU A 35 -5.20 -13.93 -31.04
C LEU A 35 -4.17 -13.97 -29.92
N ARG A 36 -2.89 -14.16 -30.28
CA ARG A 36 -1.76 -13.97 -29.38
C ARG A 36 -1.21 -12.55 -29.60
N PRO A 37 -0.74 -11.86 -28.55
CA PRO A 37 -0.02 -10.61 -28.75
C PRO A 37 1.19 -10.88 -29.65
N ASN A 38 1.28 -10.16 -30.76
CA ASN A 38 2.45 -10.20 -31.64
C ASN A 38 3.48 -9.25 -31.05
N ILE A 39 4.32 -9.77 -30.15
CA ILE A 39 5.38 -8.98 -29.49
C ILE A 39 6.56 -8.90 -30.47
N THR A 40 6.40 -8.13 -31.54
CA THR A 40 7.55 -7.61 -32.28
C THR A 40 8.10 -6.44 -31.50
N GLU A 41 9.41 -6.45 -31.22
CA GLU A 41 10.15 -5.32 -30.67
C GLU A 41 9.69 -4.02 -31.34
N ILE A 42 9.34 -3.03 -30.51
CA ILE A 42 8.83 -1.72 -30.97
C ILE A 42 9.97 -0.99 -31.68
N HIS A 43 10.16 -1.24 -32.97
CA HIS A 43 11.13 -0.52 -33.79
C HIS A 43 10.57 0.81 -34.32
N GLU A 44 9.25 1.00 -34.31
CA GLU A 44 8.62 2.25 -34.79
C GLU A 44 7.39 2.67 -33.95
N ILE A 45 7.47 3.86 -33.34
CA ILE A 45 6.34 4.50 -32.66
C ILE A 45 5.39 5.10 -33.71
N PRO A 46 4.07 4.79 -33.68
CA PRO A 46 3.11 5.35 -34.63
C PRO A 46 3.07 6.88 -34.62
N ALA A 47 2.93 7.49 -35.80
CA ALA A 47 2.99 8.95 -36.00
C ALA A 47 1.94 9.78 -35.20
N HIS A 48 0.92 9.15 -34.61
CA HIS A 48 -0.10 9.82 -33.80
C HIS A 48 0.40 10.19 -32.38
N CYS A 49 1.61 9.76 -31.99
CA CYS A 49 2.12 9.91 -30.64
C CYS A 49 3.23 10.96 -30.51
N GLY A 50 2.96 12.20 -30.94
CA GLY A 50 3.93 13.30 -30.89
C GLY A 50 4.50 13.56 -29.48
N ASP A 51 3.68 13.37 -28.45
CA ASP A 51 4.07 13.58 -27.04
C ASP A 51 5.00 12.47 -26.53
N ILE A 52 4.66 11.19 -26.76
CA ILE A 52 5.52 10.05 -26.38
C ILE A 52 6.88 10.12 -27.08
N LYS A 53 6.91 10.50 -28.36
CA LYS A 53 8.17 10.65 -29.10
C LYS A 53 9.04 11.77 -28.53
N THR A 54 8.42 12.87 -28.10
CA THR A 54 9.12 13.99 -27.47
C THR A 54 9.71 13.56 -26.13
N ARG A 55 8.92 12.88 -25.29
CA ARG A 55 9.35 12.33 -24.00
C ARG A 55 10.46 11.28 -24.16
N GLN A 56 10.37 10.39 -25.15
CA GLN A 56 11.42 9.41 -25.43
C GLN A 56 12.75 10.09 -25.76
N ASN A 57 12.74 11.09 -26.65
CA ASN A 57 13.95 11.83 -27.01
C ASN A 57 14.57 12.55 -25.81
N GLU A 58 13.75 13.18 -24.95
CA GLU A 58 14.19 13.80 -23.71
C GLU A 58 14.88 12.77 -22.79
N LEU A 59 14.24 11.63 -22.55
CA LEU A 59 14.77 10.56 -21.70
C LEU A 59 16.08 9.98 -22.25
N THR A 60 16.16 9.74 -23.57
CA THR A 60 17.40 9.25 -24.22
C THR A 60 18.54 10.24 -24.07
N SER A 61 18.28 11.55 -24.23
CA SER A 61 19.28 12.60 -24.03
C SER A 61 19.76 12.65 -22.57
N ARG A 62 18.83 12.61 -21.61
CA ARG A 62 19.15 12.59 -20.17
C ARG A 62 19.97 11.36 -19.79
N LEU A 63 19.61 10.18 -20.30
CA LEU A 63 20.34 8.93 -20.07
C LEU A 63 21.77 9.01 -20.62
N SER A 64 21.94 9.48 -21.85
CA SER A 64 23.27 9.64 -22.47
C SER A 64 24.17 10.56 -21.64
N ASN A 65 23.63 11.69 -21.20
CA ASN A 65 24.34 12.64 -20.34
C ASN A 65 24.72 12.04 -18.97
N ALA A 66 23.84 11.25 -18.36
CA ALA A 66 24.11 10.58 -17.08
C ALA A 66 25.23 9.54 -17.22
N LEU A 67 25.19 8.72 -18.28
CA LEU A 67 26.23 7.72 -18.58
C LEU A 67 27.59 8.37 -18.86
N ALA A 68 27.62 9.49 -19.57
CA ALA A 68 28.85 10.26 -19.82
C ALA A 68 29.47 10.77 -18.51
N LYS A 69 28.66 11.31 -17.59
CA LYS A 69 29.12 11.76 -16.27
C LYS A 69 29.66 10.61 -15.42
N LEU A 70 28.96 9.47 -15.39
CA LEU A 70 29.43 8.28 -14.67
C LEU A 70 30.81 7.81 -15.19
N LYS A 71 31.01 7.82 -16.50
CA LYS A 71 32.31 7.50 -17.11
C LYS A 71 33.39 8.50 -16.71
N GLN A 72 33.07 9.79 -16.70
CA GLN A 72 34.00 10.85 -16.29
C GLN A 72 34.45 10.69 -14.83
N TYR A 73 33.52 10.36 -13.91
CA TYR A 73 33.86 10.15 -12.49
C TYR A 73 34.73 8.93 -12.27
N LYS A 74 34.50 7.83 -13.00
CA LYS A 74 35.37 6.65 -12.97
C LYS A 74 36.80 6.97 -13.42
N GLN A 75 36.95 7.79 -14.46
CA GLN A 75 38.27 8.18 -14.99
C GLN A 75 39.05 9.16 -14.09
N ARG A 76 38.37 9.98 -13.27
CA ARG A 76 39.04 10.90 -12.33
C ARG A 76 39.69 10.20 -11.13
N LYS A 77 39.26 8.97 -10.80
CA LYS A 77 39.77 8.18 -9.68
C LYS A 77 41.27 7.86 -9.82
N ASP A 78 41.79 7.84 -11.05
CA ASP A 78 43.17 7.44 -11.36
C ASP A 78 44.16 8.62 -11.39
N ALA A 79 43.69 9.88 -11.32
CA ALA A 79 44.52 11.03 -11.72
C ALA A 79 44.96 11.97 -10.58
N ASN A 80 44.42 11.89 -9.37
CA ASN A 80 44.63 12.94 -8.36
C ASN A 80 44.65 12.42 -6.91
N TRP A 81 45.82 11.96 -6.46
CA TRP A 81 46.34 12.17 -5.10
C TRP A 81 47.77 11.60 -4.99
N SER A 82 48.71 12.14 -5.76
CA SER A 82 50.12 12.06 -5.36
C SER A 82 50.44 13.34 -4.60
N LEU A 83 50.25 13.32 -3.28
CA LEU A 83 50.87 14.35 -2.45
C LEU A 83 52.39 14.10 -2.53
N ASP A 84 53.12 15.06 -3.11
CA ASP A 84 54.57 14.96 -3.21
C ASP A 84 55.19 15.27 -1.83
N TYR A 85 55.33 14.22 -1.01
CA TYR A 85 55.94 14.31 0.32
C TYR A 85 57.42 14.68 0.29
N SER A 86 58.03 14.77 -0.91
CA SER A 86 59.43 15.18 -1.13
C SER A 86 59.76 16.58 -0.59
N LEU A 87 58.74 17.41 -0.28
CA LEU A 87 58.91 18.76 0.24
C LEU A 87 59.05 18.84 1.78
N LEU A 88 58.82 17.74 2.50
CA LEU A 88 59.00 17.65 3.95
C LEU A 88 60.39 17.14 4.35
N ASP A 89 61.18 16.67 3.39
CA ASP A 89 62.53 16.15 3.63
C ASP A 89 63.53 17.31 3.64
N VAL A 90 63.51 18.09 4.74
CA VAL A 90 64.60 19.02 5.03
C VAL A 90 65.83 18.17 5.32
N LYS A 91 66.81 18.21 4.42
CA LYS A 91 68.16 17.67 4.65
C LYS A 91 68.78 18.35 5.86
N ASP A 92 68.55 17.79 7.04
CA ASP A 92 69.33 18.11 8.24
C ASP A 92 70.37 17.02 8.46
N ASP A 93 71.62 17.42 8.23
CA ASP A 93 72.83 16.63 8.39
C ASP A 93 73.13 16.49 9.89
N PHE A 94 72.38 15.66 10.61
CA PHE A 94 72.64 15.33 12.02
C PHE A 94 72.68 13.82 12.26
N SER A 95 73.90 13.29 12.19
CA SER A 95 74.27 12.01 12.76
C SER A 95 74.24 12.10 14.29
N VAL A 96 73.12 11.73 14.92
CA VAL A 96 73.09 11.41 16.36
C VAL A 96 72.20 10.17 16.57
N LYS A 97 72.84 9.03 16.78
CA LYS A 97 72.21 7.85 17.40
C LYS A 97 71.87 8.26 18.85
N ASP A 98 70.58 8.20 19.20
CA ASP A 98 69.97 8.53 20.51
C ASP A 98 69.43 9.97 20.75
N ALA A 99 68.88 10.63 19.73
CA ALA A 99 67.99 11.79 19.95
C ALA A 99 66.56 11.32 20.27
N LYS A 100 66.16 11.32 21.56
CA LYS A 100 64.75 11.14 21.95
C LYS A 100 64.00 12.46 21.78
N LEU A 101 62.86 12.42 21.07
CA LEU A 101 61.96 13.58 20.98
C LEU A 101 61.53 14.02 22.39
N PRO A 102 61.39 15.34 22.65
CA PRO A 102 60.82 15.83 23.89
C PRO A 102 59.43 15.22 24.11
N ARG A 103 59.12 14.77 25.33
CA ARG A 103 57.86 14.04 25.65
C ARG A 103 56.59 14.73 25.13
N HIS A 104 56.51 16.06 25.27
CA HIS A 104 55.37 16.84 24.79
C HIS A 104 55.21 16.81 23.25
N VAL A 105 56.31 16.70 22.50
CA VAL A 105 56.28 16.56 21.04
C VAL A 105 55.87 15.16 20.66
N GLU A 106 56.37 14.14 21.37
CA GLU A 106 55.97 12.74 21.15
C GLU A 106 54.48 12.52 21.45
N GLU A 107 53.96 13.09 22.54
CA GLU A 107 52.54 13.05 22.90
C GLU A 107 51.67 13.78 21.87
N ASN A 108 52.10 14.94 21.35
CA ASN A 108 51.36 15.68 20.34
C ASN A 108 51.36 14.94 18.98
N ILE A 109 52.49 14.38 18.55
CA ILE A 109 52.56 13.56 17.34
C ILE A 109 51.66 12.32 17.47
N LYS A 110 51.67 11.64 18.63
CA LYS A 110 50.74 10.52 18.89
C LYS A 110 49.28 10.98 18.82
N GLY A 111 48.94 12.11 19.43
CA GLY A 111 47.59 12.67 19.34
C GLY A 111 47.16 13.02 17.91
N ILE A 112 48.08 13.48 17.06
CA ILE A 112 47.83 13.70 15.63
C ILE A 112 47.58 12.37 14.90
N VAL A 113 48.37 11.34 15.19
CA VAL A 113 48.18 10.00 14.62
C VAL A 113 46.83 9.41 15.03
N ASP A 114 46.48 9.50 16.31
CA ASP A 114 45.20 9.00 16.84
C ASP A 114 44.02 9.74 16.18
N SER A 115 44.11 11.08 16.06
CA SER A 115 43.09 11.90 15.37
C SER A 115 42.97 11.54 13.88
N ALA A 116 44.10 11.27 13.21
CA ALA A 116 44.10 10.87 11.81
C ALA A 116 43.52 9.47 11.62
N GLN A 117 43.78 8.54 12.54
CA GLN A 117 43.16 7.21 12.53
C GLN A 117 41.64 7.27 12.76
N GLU A 118 41.18 8.09 13.71
CA GLU A 118 39.74 8.33 13.91
C GLU A 118 39.08 8.93 12.66
N TYR A 119 39.77 9.88 12.00
CA TYR A 119 39.29 10.47 10.76
C TYR A 119 39.22 9.44 9.61
N ILE A 120 40.23 8.57 9.47
CA ILE A 120 40.19 7.47 8.50
C ILE A 120 39.00 6.56 8.78
N GLY A 121 38.76 6.18 10.04
CA GLY A 121 37.60 5.37 10.41
C GLY A 121 36.27 6.01 9.99
N LYS A 122 36.11 7.32 10.21
CA LYS A 122 34.93 8.09 9.75
C LYS A 122 34.80 8.11 8.23
N LEU A 123 35.91 8.21 7.49
CA LEU A 123 35.89 8.15 6.02
C LEU A 123 35.55 6.76 5.50
N GLU A 124 36.02 5.70 6.14
CA GLU A 124 35.68 4.32 5.81
C GLU A 124 34.19 4.03 6.05
N GLU A 125 33.62 4.54 7.14
CA GLU A 125 32.18 4.49 7.43
C GLU A 125 31.36 5.20 6.33
N GLN A 126 31.76 6.41 5.95
CA GLN A 126 31.12 7.13 4.83
C GLN A 126 31.22 6.37 3.50
N LEU A 127 32.35 5.71 3.23
CA LEU A 127 32.51 4.91 2.02
C LEU A 127 31.57 3.69 2.04
N GLN A 128 31.38 3.07 3.21
CA GLN A 128 30.42 1.99 3.38
C GLN A 128 28.97 2.46 3.17
N GLU A 129 28.59 3.62 3.70
CA GLU A 129 27.27 4.22 3.46
C GLU A 129 27.03 4.48 1.97
N LEU A 130 28.03 4.99 1.25
CA LEU A 130 27.95 5.19 -0.21
C LEU A 130 27.76 3.87 -0.96
N ASN A 131 28.48 2.81 -0.58
CA ASN A 131 28.30 1.48 -1.18
C ASN A 131 26.89 0.93 -0.94
N CYS A 132 26.33 1.16 0.25
CA CYS A 132 24.95 0.80 0.56
C CYS A 132 23.95 1.59 -0.29
N ALA A 133 24.18 2.89 -0.48
CA ALA A 133 23.35 3.74 -1.33
C ALA A 133 23.40 3.31 -2.80
N ASP A 134 24.57 2.96 -3.33
CA ASP A 134 24.74 2.43 -4.68
C ASP A 134 23.92 1.13 -4.86
N GLN A 135 24.06 0.18 -3.94
CA GLN A 135 23.30 -1.07 -3.97
C GLN A 135 21.79 -0.84 -3.86
N GLN A 136 21.36 0.16 -3.09
CA GLN A 136 19.94 0.51 -2.98
C GLN A 136 19.40 1.01 -4.32
N ILE A 137 20.13 1.89 -5.02
CA ILE A 137 19.73 2.41 -6.33
C ILE A 137 19.65 1.28 -7.35
N GLU A 138 20.65 0.40 -7.41
CA GLU A 138 20.65 -0.74 -8.33
C GLU A 138 19.46 -1.69 -8.07
N ARG A 139 19.29 -2.16 -6.82
CA ARG A 139 18.21 -3.09 -6.47
C ARG A 139 16.83 -2.50 -6.69
N SER A 140 16.62 -1.24 -6.30
CA SER A 140 15.33 -0.56 -6.50
C SER A 140 15.02 -0.38 -7.98
N SER A 141 16.00 0.02 -8.79
CA SER A 141 15.82 0.14 -10.24
C SER A 141 15.52 -1.20 -10.89
N GLU A 142 16.24 -2.27 -10.54
CA GLU A 142 16.01 -3.62 -11.08
C GLU A 142 14.61 -4.14 -10.71
N LYS A 143 14.20 -3.94 -9.45
CA LYS A 143 12.84 -4.29 -8.99
C LYS A 143 11.79 -3.50 -9.76
N THR A 144 11.93 -2.18 -9.87
CA THR A 144 10.96 -1.34 -10.61
C THR A 144 10.86 -1.73 -12.08
N LEU A 145 11.97 -2.06 -12.76
CA LEU A 145 11.93 -2.54 -14.14
C LEU A 145 11.14 -3.85 -14.26
N LYS A 146 11.39 -4.79 -13.35
CA LYS A 146 10.65 -6.05 -13.28
C LYS A 146 9.16 -5.83 -13.02
N ASP A 147 8.82 -4.98 -12.05
CA ASP A 147 7.43 -4.67 -11.69
C ASP A 147 6.68 -4.01 -12.87
N ILE A 148 7.35 -3.13 -13.65
CA ILE A 148 6.82 -2.55 -14.88
C ILE A 148 6.50 -3.66 -15.89
N ASP A 149 7.47 -4.52 -16.20
CA ASP A 149 7.30 -5.59 -17.19
C ASP A 149 6.17 -6.56 -16.80
N GLU A 150 6.14 -7.00 -15.54
CA GLU A 150 5.12 -7.91 -15.02
C GLU A 150 3.71 -7.28 -15.04
N THR A 151 3.60 -6.00 -14.63
CA THR A 151 2.31 -5.28 -14.60
C THR A 151 1.76 -5.08 -16.01
N TYR A 152 2.59 -4.62 -16.94
CA TYR A 152 2.16 -4.39 -18.32
C TYR A 152 1.87 -5.70 -19.06
N GLN A 153 2.62 -6.76 -18.77
CA GLN A 153 2.32 -8.08 -19.33
C GLN A 153 0.98 -8.62 -18.82
N ALA A 154 0.69 -8.49 -17.52
CA ALA A 154 -0.60 -8.86 -16.95
C ALA A 154 -1.75 -8.06 -17.59
N LEU A 155 -1.57 -6.75 -17.80
CA LEU A 155 -2.54 -5.90 -18.49
C LEU A 155 -2.78 -6.35 -19.93
N VAL A 156 -1.72 -6.67 -20.67
CA VAL A 156 -1.82 -7.21 -22.04
C VAL A 156 -2.62 -8.50 -22.05
N ASP A 157 -2.33 -9.42 -21.12
CA ASP A 157 -3.02 -10.70 -21.02
C ASP A 157 -4.51 -10.52 -20.69
N ASP A 158 -4.83 -9.61 -19.77
CA ASP A 158 -6.19 -9.26 -19.39
C ASP A 158 -6.98 -8.66 -20.56
N VAL A 159 -6.41 -7.67 -21.24
CA VAL A 159 -7.04 -7.03 -22.41
C VAL A 159 -7.21 -8.04 -23.56
N CYS A 160 -6.20 -8.87 -23.82
CA CYS A 160 -6.30 -9.92 -24.84
C CYS A 160 -7.39 -10.94 -24.51
N ARG A 161 -7.54 -11.31 -23.23
CA ARG A 161 -8.61 -12.21 -22.79
C ARG A 161 -9.98 -11.60 -23.05
N GLU A 162 -10.22 -10.37 -22.63
CA GLU A 162 -11.51 -9.69 -22.82
C GLU A 162 -11.87 -9.48 -24.30
N ILE A 163 -10.89 -9.10 -25.12
CA ILE A 163 -11.08 -8.97 -26.58
C ILE A 163 -11.44 -10.32 -27.20
N ASN A 164 -10.72 -11.40 -26.86
CA ASN A 164 -11.01 -12.73 -27.38
C ASN A 164 -12.38 -13.24 -26.91
N LEU A 165 -12.77 -12.96 -25.66
CA LEU A 165 -14.10 -13.28 -25.13
C LEU A 165 -15.19 -12.55 -25.91
N LYS A 166 -15.08 -11.23 -26.09
CA LYS A 166 -16.07 -10.45 -26.85
C LYS A 166 -16.15 -10.93 -28.30
N ARG A 167 -15.02 -11.21 -28.93
CA ARG A 167 -14.94 -11.78 -30.29
C ARG A 167 -15.65 -13.13 -30.37
N HIS A 168 -15.46 -14.00 -29.38
CA HIS A 168 -16.12 -15.30 -29.32
C HIS A 168 -17.65 -15.14 -29.24
N LEU A 169 -18.13 -14.29 -28.34
CA LEU A 169 -19.56 -14.02 -28.16
C LEU A 169 -20.22 -13.48 -29.44
N LEU A 170 -19.60 -12.51 -30.12
CA LEU A 170 -20.13 -11.95 -31.37
C LEU A 170 -20.24 -13.01 -32.49
N ARG A 171 -19.28 -13.94 -32.54
CA ARG A 171 -19.30 -15.04 -33.51
C ARG A 171 -20.36 -16.08 -33.16
N MET A 172 -20.55 -16.35 -31.87
CA MET A 172 -21.62 -17.21 -31.38
C MET A 172 -22.99 -16.66 -31.74
N GLU A 173 -23.23 -15.39 -31.44
CA GLU A 173 -24.46 -14.68 -31.78
C GLU A 173 -24.76 -14.74 -33.29
N THR A 174 -23.73 -14.58 -34.13
CA THR A 174 -23.85 -14.74 -35.59
C THR A 174 -24.30 -16.14 -35.99
N GLU A 175 -23.73 -17.19 -35.39
CA GLU A 175 -24.10 -18.58 -35.70
C GLU A 175 -25.49 -18.93 -35.15
N VAL A 176 -25.90 -18.37 -34.01
CA VAL A 176 -27.26 -18.49 -33.48
C VAL A 176 -28.26 -17.91 -34.47
N TYR A 177 -28.12 -16.64 -34.86
CA TYR A 177 -29.05 -16.00 -35.81
C TYR A 177 -29.12 -16.72 -37.16
N LYS A 178 -27.99 -17.25 -37.64
CA LYS A 178 -27.96 -18.08 -38.84
C LYS A 178 -28.80 -19.35 -38.67
N ASN A 179 -28.63 -20.09 -37.58
CA ASN A 179 -29.34 -21.36 -37.40
C ASN A 179 -30.83 -21.14 -37.08
N GLU A 180 -31.17 -20.12 -36.29
CA GLU A 180 -32.55 -19.72 -36.02
C GLU A 180 -33.29 -19.31 -37.30
N GLY A 181 -32.63 -18.57 -38.20
CA GLY A 181 -33.19 -18.22 -39.51
C GLY A 181 -33.30 -19.39 -40.48
N LEU A 182 -32.31 -20.30 -40.50
CA LEU A 182 -32.29 -21.44 -41.42
C LEU A 182 -33.23 -22.57 -41.00
N ALA A 183 -33.51 -22.74 -39.70
CA ALA A 183 -34.36 -23.82 -39.19
C ALA A 183 -35.77 -23.84 -39.83
N PRO A 184 -36.58 -22.77 -39.81
CA PRO A 184 -37.90 -22.76 -40.42
C PRO A 184 -37.83 -22.91 -41.95
N LEU A 185 -36.79 -22.36 -42.60
CA LEU A 185 -36.59 -22.51 -44.04
C LEU A 185 -36.30 -23.96 -44.46
N LYS A 186 -35.52 -24.69 -43.65
CA LYS A 186 -35.26 -26.12 -43.86
C LYS A 186 -36.53 -26.94 -43.69
N ALA A 187 -37.33 -26.65 -42.66
CA ALA A 187 -38.62 -27.32 -42.44
C ALA A 187 -39.60 -27.04 -43.59
N CYS A 188 -39.73 -25.79 -44.03
CA CYS A 188 -40.57 -25.41 -45.17
C CYS A 188 -40.12 -26.14 -46.47
N ARG A 189 -38.82 -26.23 -46.72
CA ARG A 189 -38.26 -26.97 -47.87
C ARG A 189 -38.61 -28.46 -47.83
N GLN A 190 -38.56 -29.08 -46.64
CA GLN A 190 -38.94 -30.49 -46.48
C GLN A 190 -40.43 -30.70 -46.79
N GLU A 191 -41.30 -29.81 -46.29
CA GLU A 191 -42.73 -29.86 -46.56
C GLU A 191 -43.03 -29.70 -48.06
N VAL A 192 -42.43 -28.71 -48.73
CA VAL A 192 -42.59 -28.51 -50.18
C VAL A 192 -42.12 -29.75 -50.96
N ASN A 193 -40.97 -30.32 -50.61
CA ASN A 193 -40.46 -31.53 -51.26
C ASN A 193 -41.37 -32.75 -51.03
N ALA A 194 -41.92 -32.91 -49.82
CA ALA A 194 -42.85 -34.00 -49.51
C ALA A 194 -44.15 -33.89 -50.31
N GLN A 195 -44.67 -32.66 -50.49
CA GLN A 195 -45.84 -32.40 -51.33
C GLN A 195 -45.56 -32.67 -52.81
N ILE A 196 -44.39 -32.27 -53.32
CA ILE A 196 -43.95 -32.57 -54.69
C ILE A 196 -43.89 -34.10 -54.90
N GLN A 197 -43.24 -34.84 -54.01
CA GLN A 197 -43.11 -36.30 -54.10
C GLN A 197 -44.47 -37.00 -54.03
N SER A 198 -45.33 -36.59 -53.09
CA SER A 198 -46.69 -37.13 -52.94
C SER A 198 -47.54 -36.88 -54.19
N THR A 199 -47.40 -35.69 -54.79
CA THR A 199 -48.09 -35.32 -56.04
C THR A 199 -47.59 -36.14 -57.23
N HIS A 200 -46.27 -36.31 -57.38
CA HIS A 200 -45.72 -37.20 -58.40
C HIS A 200 -46.19 -38.65 -58.25
N HIS A 201 -46.25 -39.16 -57.02
CA HIS A 201 -46.76 -40.50 -56.76
C HIS A 201 -48.24 -40.63 -57.15
N LEU A 202 -49.06 -39.61 -56.85
CA LEU A 202 -50.47 -39.56 -57.26
C LEU A 202 -50.61 -39.57 -58.79
N ILE A 203 -49.85 -38.73 -59.50
CA ILE A 203 -49.84 -38.68 -60.97
C ILE A 203 -49.51 -40.07 -61.54
N HIS A 204 -48.43 -40.67 -61.07
CA HIS A 204 -48.01 -42.00 -61.53
C HIS A 204 -49.09 -43.08 -61.28
N LEU A 205 -49.74 -43.03 -60.11
CA LEU A 205 -50.84 -43.94 -59.78
C LEU A 205 -52.02 -43.77 -60.73
N ILE A 206 -52.41 -42.52 -61.02
CA ILE A 206 -53.50 -42.19 -61.95
C ILE A 206 -53.14 -42.66 -63.38
N GLU A 207 -51.95 -42.32 -63.88
CA GLU A 207 -51.47 -42.73 -65.21
C GLU A 207 -51.43 -44.26 -65.36
N THR A 208 -51.01 -44.97 -64.32
CA THR A 208 -50.99 -46.44 -64.30
C THR A 208 -52.39 -47.02 -64.37
N MET A 209 -53.37 -46.46 -63.64
CA MET A 209 -54.77 -46.89 -63.74
C MET A 209 -55.39 -46.58 -65.11
N LEU A 210 -55.07 -45.43 -65.70
CA LEU A 210 -55.55 -45.05 -67.03
C LEU A 210 -54.97 -45.97 -68.12
N SER A 211 -53.69 -46.36 -67.99
CA SER A 211 -53.02 -47.27 -68.92
C SER A 211 -53.46 -48.73 -68.77
N HIS A 212 -53.96 -49.11 -67.58
CA HIS A 212 -54.42 -50.48 -67.28
C HIS A 212 -55.81 -50.48 -66.61
N PRO A 213 -56.89 -50.17 -67.36
CA PRO A 213 -58.24 -49.98 -66.79
C PRO A 213 -58.80 -51.20 -66.07
N HIS A 214 -58.34 -52.40 -66.42
CA HIS A 214 -58.74 -53.66 -65.80
C HIS A 214 -58.28 -53.80 -64.33
N THR A 215 -57.34 -52.97 -63.87
CA THR A 215 -56.82 -52.96 -62.49
C THR A 215 -57.59 -52.03 -61.54
N PHE A 216 -58.73 -51.50 -62.00
CA PHE A 216 -59.59 -50.58 -61.25
C PHE A 216 -60.22 -51.25 -60.02
N THR A 217 -60.10 -50.61 -58.87
CA THR A 217 -60.84 -50.98 -57.65
C THR A 217 -61.38 -49.73 -56.95
N ARG A 218 -62.57 -49.84 -56.35
CA ARG A 218 -63.22 -48.73 -55.62
C ARG A 218 -62.35 -48.19 -54.48
N ASP A 219 -61.59 -49.06 -53.83
CA ASP A 219 -60.65 -48.68 -52.76
C ASP A 219 -59.49 -47.82 -53.28
N ARG A 220 -58.90 -48.16 -54.44
CA ARG A 220 -57.86 -47.34 -55.09
C ARG A 220 -58.39 -45.98 -55.50
N LEU A 221 -59.59 -45.93 -56.08
CA LEU A 221 -60.23 -44.67 -56.41
C LEU A 221 -60.48 -43.82 -55.15
N GLY A 222 -60.96 -44.43 -54.06
CA GLY A 222 -61.15 -43.75 -52.77
C GLY A 222 -59.86 -43.17 -52.22
N LYS A 223 -58.73 -43.89 -52.32
CA LYS A 223 -57.40 -43.41 -51.92
C LYS A 223 -56.91 -42.25 -52.78
N ILE A 224 -57.15 -42.29 -54.09
CA ILE A 224 -56.83 -41.17 -55.01
C ILE A 224 -57.66 -39.94 -54.68
N VAL A 225 -58.97 -40.11 -54.48
CA VAL A 225 -59.88 -39.01 -54.12
C VAL A 225 -59.47 -38.39 -52.78
N ALA A 226 -59.15 -39.21 -51.78
CA ALA A 226 -58.67 -38.76 -50.48
C ALA A 226 -57.28 -38.10 -50.52
N ALA A 227 -56.38 -38.52 -51.40
CA ALA A 227 -55.09 -37.86 -51.59
C ALA A 227 -55.22 -36.56 -52.40
N SER A 228 -56.17 -36.51 -53.34
CA SER A 228 -56.44 -35.33 -54.17
C SER A 228 -57.08 -34.17 -53.40
N SER A 229 -57.79 -34.44 -52.30
CA SER A 229 -58.39 -33.38 -51.47
C SER A 229 -57.37 -32.49 -50.74
N ASN A 230 -56.12 -32.95 -50.63
CA ASN A 230 -55.01 -32.17 -50.09
C ASN A 230 -54.27 -31.36 -51.18
N MET A 231 -54.61 -31.53 -52.46
CA MET A 231 -54.02 -30.76 -53.55
C MET A 231 -54.56 -29.32 -53.54
N GLY A 232 -53.67 -28.34 -53.66
CA GLY A 232 -54.01 -26.91 -53.68
C GLY A 232 -53.59 -26.12 -52.44
N ARG A 233 -53.03 -26.77 -51.41
CA ARG A 233 -52.43 -26.10 -50.25
C ARG A 233 -50.95 -25.82 -50.49
N ILE A 234 -50.62 -24.67 -51.06
CA ILE A 234 -49.22 -24.26 -51.27
C ILE A 234 -48.67 -23.66 -49.96
N PRO A 235 -47.55 -24.18 -49.42
CA PRO A 235 -46.91 -23.59 -48.25
C PRO A 235 -46.45 -22.16 -48.56
N ALA A 236 -46.74 -21.21 -47.66
CA ALA A 236 -46.23 -19.86 -47.78
C ALA A 236 -44.72 -19.84 -47.48
N VAL A 237 -43.95 -19.22 -48.37
CA VAL A 237 -42.51 -19.01 -48.19
C VAL A 237 -42.29 -17.56 -47.77
N PRO A 238 -41.56 -17.29 -46.67
CA PRO A 238 -41.31 -15.92 -46.22
C PRO A 238 -40.52 -15.12 -47.27
N LEU A 239 -40.75 -13.81 -47.31
CA LEU A 239 -40.03 -12.88 -48.17
C LEU A 239 -38.59 -12.69 -47.68
N LEU A 240 -37.67 -12.29 -48.57
CA LEU A 240 -36.27 -12.06 -48.19
C LEU A 240 -36.11 -10.96 -47.11
N GLU A 241 -37.01 -9.98 -47.12
CA GLU A 241 -37.06 -8.89 -46.15
C GLU A 241 -37.49 -9.35 -44.75
N GLU A 242 -38.21 -10.47 -44.67
CA GLU A 242 -38.67 -11.10 -43.42
C GLU A 242 -37.61 -12.05 -42.82
N LEU A 243 -36.49 -12.26 -43.53
CA LEU A 243 -35.40 -13.15 -43.11
C LEU A 243 -34.28 -12.38 -42.39
N PRO A 244 -33.59 -13.02 -41.42
CA PRO A 244 -32.49 -12.38 -40.72
C PRO A 244 -31.33 -12.06 -41.67
N TYR A 245 -30.91 -10.78 -41.68
CA TYR A 245 -29.73 -10.30 -42.39
C TYR A 245 -28.64 -9.93 -41.39
N VAL A 246 -27.78 -10.91 -41.05
CA VAL A 246 -26.77 -10.75 -40.00
C VAL A 246 -25.66 -9.82 -40.46
N THR A 247 -25.46 -8.72 -39.74
CA THR A 247 -24.43 -7.71 -40.02
C THR A 247 -23.59 -7.43 -38.78
N PHE A 248 -22.32 -7.08 -39.00
CA PHE A 248 -21.42 -6.69 -37.93
C PHE A 248 -21.20 -5.17 -37.94
N SER A 249 -21.71 -4.49 -36.90
CA SER A 249 -21.41 -3.08 -36.67
C SER A 249 -19.99 -2.95 -36.10
N ARG A 250 -19.08 -2.40 -36.91
CA ARG A 250 -17.67 -2.28 -36.55
C ARG A 250 -17.48 -1.13 -35.54
N PRO A 251 -16.61 -1.28 -34.53
CA PRO A 251 -16.24 -0.17 -33.67
C PRO A 251 -15.72 1.02 -34.49
N THR A 252 -16.10 2.22 -34.09
CA THR A 252 -15.63 3.43 -34.77
C THR A 252 -14.15 3.68 -34.50
N LYS A 253 -13.49 4.45 -35.37
CA LYS A 253 -12.10 4.86 -35.16
C LYS A 253 -11.92 5.66 -33.86
N CYS A 254 -12.90 6.50 -33.50
CA CYS A 254 -12.88 7.33 -32.28
C CYS A 254 -12.75 6.48 -31.02
N THR A 255 -13.58 5.44 -30.87
CA THR A 255 -13.56 4.54 -29.71
C THR A 255 -12.22 3.82 -29.56
N ARG A 256 -11.59 3.45 -30.68
CA ARG A 256 -10.27 2.83 -30.67
C ARG A 256 -9.20 3.82 -30.20
N ASP A 257 -9.25 5.05 -30.70
CA ASP A 257 -8.26 6.07 -30.38
C ASP A 257 -8.40 6.53 -28.90
N GLU A 258 -9.61 6.56 -28.33
CA GLU A 258 -9.86 6.80 -26.89
C GLU A 258 -9.24 5.71 -25.99
N LEU A 259 -9.38 4.43 -26.37
CA LEU A 259 -8.74 3.32 -25.64
C LEU A 259 -7.20 3.44 -25.67
N LEU A 260 -6.63 3.80 -26.82
CA LEU A 260 -5.18 4.00 -26.97
C LEU A 260 -4.68 5.19 -26.15
N ALA A 261 -5.46 6.28 -26.07
CA ALA A 261 -5.14 7.42 -25.22
C ALA A 261 -5.08 7.00 -23.74
N LYS A 262 -6.04 6.18 -23.28
CA LYS A 262 -6.02 5.67 -21.91
C LYS A 262 -4.81 4.81 -21.59
N PHE A 263 -4.38 3.94 -22.49
CA PHE A 263 -3.15 3.17 -22.30
C PHE A 263 -1.89 4.04 -22.20
N SER A 264 -1.90 5.22 -22.85
CA SER A 264 -0.77 6.16 -22.80
C SER A 264 -0.66 6.92 -21.47
N GLU A 265 -1.75 6.97 -20.70
CA GLU A 265 -1.83 7.64 -19.39
C GLU A 265 -1.50 6.70 -18.22
N LEU A 266 -1.35 5.39 -18.45
CA LEU A 266 -1.20 4.41 -17.37
C LEU A 266 0.21 4.40 -16.77
N GLY A 267 0.27 4.58 -15.45
CA GLY A 267 1.50 4.42 -14.68
C GLY A 267 2.54 5.51 -14.91
N CYS A 268 3.41 5.68 -13.93
CA CYS A 268 4.56 6.57 -14.04
C CYS A 268 5.72 6.05 -13.18
N VAL A 269 6.94 6.42 -13.55
CA VAL A 269 8.13 6.17 -12.73
C VAL A 269 8.43 7.43 -11.96
N LEU A 270 8.37 7.35 -10.64
CA LEU A 270 8.75 8.42 -9.73
C LEU A 270 10.21 8.22 -9.31
N ARG A 271 10.95 9.32 -9.20
CA ARG A 271 12.33 9.30 -8.68
C ARG A 271 12.35 8.88 -7.21
N MET A 272 11.32 9.28 -6.47
CA MET A 272 11.11 9.00 -5.05
C MET A 272 9.63 9.18 -4.73
N GLY A 273 9.15 8.57 -3.64
CA GLY A 273 7.82 8.88 -3.11
C GLY A 273 7.71 10.38 -2.77
N PRO A 274 6.52 10.98 -2.90
CA PRO A 274 6.32 12.42 -2.79
C PRO A 274 6.59 12.95 -1.38
N ALA A 275 6.54 12.09 -0.37
CA ALA A 275 7.00 12.36 1.00
C ALA A 275 8.14 11.42 1.40
N GLN A 276 9.07 11.90 2.24
CA GLN A 276 10.16 11.10 2.80
C GLN A 276 10.32 11.32 4.30
N LEU A 277 10.65 10.24 5.01
CA LEU A 277 11.02 10.30 6.42
C LEU A 277 12.31 11.11 6.59
N SER A 278 12.26 12.20 7.36
CA SER A 278 13.45 12.99 7.69
C SER A 278 14.14 12.45 8.92
N ASP A 279 13.38 12.29 10.01
CA ASP A 279 13.92 12.08 11.35
C ASP A 279 13.00 11.15 12.15
N ILE A 280 13.62 10.33 12.99
CA ILE A 280 12.93 9.37 13.87
C ILE A 280 13.61 9.44 15.22
N GLU A 281 12.91 10.00 16.19
CA GLU A 281 13.44 10.15 17.54
C GLU A 281 12.78 9.14 18.48
N GLU A 282 13.60 8.47 19.30
CA GLU A 282 13.10 7.55 20.32
C GLU A 282 12.34 8.29 21.42
N ARG A 283 11.24 7.68 21.87
CA ARG A 283 10.41 8.14 22.99
C ARG A 283 9.98 6.93 23.83
N PRO A 284 9.55 7.12 25.09
CA PRO A 284 9.06 6.03 25.95
C PRO A 284 7.99 5.18 25.26
N ALA A 285 8.31 3.90 24.99
CA ALA A 285 7.49 2.96 24.21
C ALA A 285 6.86 3.56 22.94
N SER A 286 7.58 4.48 22.29
CA SER A 286 7.08 5.22 21.14
C SER A 286 8.21 5.74 20.25
N LEU A 287 7.85 6.19 19.06
CA LEU A 287 8.74 6.90 18.14
C LEU A 287 8.07 8.21 17.73
N PHE A 288 8.82 9.30 17.73
CA PHE A 288 8.39 10.56 17.13
C PHE A 288 8.98 10.66 15.72
N VAL A 289 8.11 10.70 14.73
CA VAL A 289 8.49 10.58 13.32
C VAL A 289 8.20 11.91 12.64
N LYS A 290 9.17 12.40 11.86
CA LYS A 290 9.05 13.61 11.03
C LYS A 290 9.29 13.26 9.56
N TRP A 291 8.63 13.99 8.67
CA TRP A 291 8.80 13.86 7.23
C TRP A 291 8.73 15.20 6.52
N PHE A 292 9.15 15.20 5.26
CA PHE A 292 9.10 16.36 4.38
C PHE A 292 8.58 15.96 3.00
N ILE A 293 8.02 16.95 2.28
CA ILE A 293 7.63 16.79 0.88
C ILE A 293 8.91 16.82 0.04
N ALA A 294 9.19 15.72 -0.64
CA ALA A 294 10.37 15.58 -1.48
C ALA A 294 10.11 16.01 -2.93
N ASP A 295 8.86 15.91 -3.38
CA ASP A 295 8.44 16.32 -4.71
C ASP A 295 7.72 17.68 -4.65
N PRO A 296 8.31 18.76 -5.21
CA PRO A 296 7.72 20.11 -5.19
C PRO A 296 6.33 20.19 -5.82
N ASP A 297 5.99 19.28 -6.73
CA ASP A 297 4.67 19.26 -7.37
C ASP A 297 3.54 19.03 -6.35
N TYR A 298 3.86 18.46 -5.19
CA TYR A 298 2.92 18.20 -4.08
C TYR A 298 2.98 19.26 -2.98
N ALA A 299 3.86 20.27 -3.08
CA ALA A 299 4.06 21.27 -2.03
C ALA A 299 3.00 22.39 -1.98
N ALA A 300 2.18 22.53 -3.02
CA ALA A 300 1.26 23.65 -3.19
C ALA A 300 -0.15 23.44 -2.60
N GLU A 301 -0.54 22.19 -2.33
CA GLU A 301 -1.87 21.83 -1.83
C GLU A 301 -1.80 21.26 -0.40
N GLU A 302 -2.87 21.37 0.36
CA GLU A 302 -2.97 20.76 1.69
C GLU A 302 -3.02 19.23 1.53
N GLN A 303 -1.89 18.58 1.79
CA GLN A 303 -1.73 17.14 1.61
C GLN A 303 -2.18 16.39 2.86
N THR A 304 -2.89 15.27 2.66
CA THR A 304 -3.09 14.29 3.73
C THR A 304 -1.97 13.25 3.65
N PHE A 305 -1.13 13.21 4.69
CA PHE A 305 -0.09 12.22 4.86
C PHE A 305 -0.64 10.95 5.50
N ILE A 306 -0.15 9.80 5.04
CA ILE A 306 -0.43 8.50 5.63
C ILE A 306 0.89 7.92 6.12
N VAL A 307 0.97 7.60 7.42
CA VAL A 307 2.11 6.87 7.98
C VAL A 307 1.66 5.47 8.32
N GLN A 308 2.47 4.49 7.92
CA GLN A 308 2.24 3.10 8.21
C GLN A 308 3.42 2.48 8.94
N LYS A 309 3.14 1.51 9.81
CA LYS A 309 4.14 0.69 10.49
C LYS A 309 3.94 -0.79 10.20
N ALA A 310 5.01 -1.55 10.22
CA ALA A 310 4.97 -3.00 10.23
C ALA A 310 5.88 -3.54 11.34
N PRO A 311 5.48 -4.58 12.09
CA PRO A 311 6.34 -5.20 13.08
C PRO A 311 7.50 -5.94 12.39
N GLY A 312 8.70 -5.84 12.97
CA GLY A 312 9.91 -6.46 12.44
C GLY A 312 10.60 -5.67 11.34
N GLU A 313 11.57 -6.31 10.71
CA GLU A 313 12.33 -5.80 9.56
C GLU A 313 11.64 -6.26 8.27
N VAL A 314 10.79 -5.40 7.70
CA VAL A 314 10.08 -5.69 6.45
C VAL A 314 10.89 -5.15 5.29
N LEU A 315 11.45 -6.07 4.50
CA LEU A 315 12.24 -5.75 3.32
C LEU A 315 11.41 -5.55 2.04
N ASP A 316 10.14 -5.97 2.05
CA ASP A 316 9.24 -5.80 0.90
C ASP A 316 8.34 -4.57 1.07
N PRO A 317 8.54 -3.51 0.26
CA PRO A 317 7.68 -2.34 0.25
C PRO A 317 6.23 -2.62 -0.15
N ALA A 318 5.91 -3.76 -0.77
CA ALA A 318 4.53 -4.11 -1.13
C ALA A 318 3.83 -4.99 -0.09
N SER A 319 4.47 -5.25 1.05
CA SER A 319 3.92 -6.13 2.08
C SER A 319 2.59 -5.63 2.64
N ASN A 320 1.67 -6.57 2.85
CA ASN A 320 0.39 -6.30 3.53
C ASN A 320 0.53 -6.24 5.06
N ALA A 321 1.75 -6.37 5.60
CA ALA A 321 2.03 -6.29 7.04
C ALA A 321 1.98 -4.85 7.58
N PHE A 322 1.91 -3.85 6.70
CA PHE A 322 1.84 -2.44 7.09
C PHE A 322 0.43 -2.07 7.55
N GLU A 323 0.33 -1.53 8.76
CA GLU A 323 -0.88 -0.95 9.33
C GLU A 323 -0.78 0.58 9.37
N THR A 324 -1.87 1.28 9.08
CA THR A 324 -1.94 2.74 9.18
C THR A 324 -1.97 3.18 10.64
N VAL A 325 -1.04 4.06 11.01
CA VAL A 325 -0.91 4.61 12.38
C VAL A 325 -1.19 6.10 12.46
N TYR A 326 -1.13 6.80 11.33
CA TYR A 326 -1.44 8.21 11.24
C TYR A 326 -2.03 8.54 9.87
N GLU A 327 -3.05 9.39 9.88
CA GLU A 327 -3.66 10.01 8.70
C GLU A 327 -3.99 11.46 9.06
N GLY A 328 -3.42 12.43 8.35
CA GLY A 328 -3.63 13.86 8.62
C GLY A 328 -2.65 14.76 7.88
N SER A 329 -2.78 16.07 8.08
CA SER A 329 -2.01 17.10 7.36
C SER A 329 -0.69 17.51 8.02
N GLU A 330 -0.43 17.04 9.25
CA GLU A 330 0.81 17.37 9.95
C GLU A 330 2.01 16.68 9.31
N SER A 331 3.19 17.29 9.39
CA SER A 331 4.45 16.71 8.91
C SER A 331 5.20 15.88 9.96
N SER A 332 4.52 15.54 11.06
CA SER A 332 5.07 14.73 12.14
C SER A 332 3.99 14.03 12.95
N CYS A 333 4.31 12.88 13.55
CA CYS A 333 3.40 12.18 14.46
C CYS A 333 4.12 11.31 15.49
N PHE A 334 3.41 11.00 16.57
CA PHE A 334 3.83 9.99 17.55
C PHE A 334 3.26 8.62 17.21
N ILE A 335 4.12 7.62 17.10
CA ILE A 335 3.76 6.21 16.99
C ILE A 335 3.92 5.60 18.37
N ARG A 336 2.80 5.26 19.02
CA ARG A 336 2.75 4.81 20.42
C ARG A 336 2.62 3.29 20.54
N ASP A 337 2.73 2.83 21.78
CA ASP A 337 2.54 1.43 22.20
C ASP A 337 3.45 0.45 21.43
N LEU A 338 4.70 0.85 21.25
CA LEU A 338 5.73 0.03 20.62
C LEU A 338 6.42 -0.88 21.65
N PRO A 339 6.66 -2.15 21.29
CA PRO A 339 7.46 -3.04 22.11
C PRO A 339 8.91 -2.55 22.21
N VAL A 340 9.50 -2.70 23.39
CA VAL A 340 10.86 -2.23 23.69
C VAL A 340 11.87 -3.19 23.06
N ASN A 341 12.91 -2.64 22.42
CA ASN A 341 13.98 -3.37 21.73
C ASN A 341 13.54 -4.24 20.54
N GLU A 342 12.29 -4.11 20.09
CA GLU A 342 11.81 -4.80 18.89
C GLU A 342 11.84 -3.85 17.67
N PRO A 343 12.34 -4.31 16.51
CA PRO A 343 12.37 -3.50 15.30
C PRO A 343 10.98 -3.28 14.73
N VAL A 344 10.76 -2.08 14.21
CA VAL A 344 9.54 -1.64 13.52
C VAL A 344 9.93 -0.95 12.22
N THR A 345 9.31 -1.35 11.13
CA THR A 345 9.50 -0.74 9.81
C THR A 345 8.45 0.33 9.55
N LEU A 346 8.88 1.52 9.17
CA LEU A 346 8.04 2.70 8.97
C LEU A 346 8.09 3.18 7.52
N ARG A 347 6.96 3.69 7.02
CA ARG A 347 6.88 4.38 5.73
C ARG A 347 5.84 5.50 5.76
N VAL A 348 6.05 6.52 4.94
CA VAL A 348 5.11 7.64 4.76
C VAL A 348 4.73 7.78 3.28
N GLY A 349 3.48 8.15 3.02
CA GLY A 349 2.96 8.44 1.70
C GLY A 349 1.97 9.60 1.75
N ILE A 350 1.43 9.97 0.60
CA ILE A 350 0.37 10.96 0.47
C ILE A 350 -0.90 10.24 0.01
N GLN A 351 -2.05 10.66 0.50
CA GLN A 351 -3.36 10.10 0.14
C GLN A 351 -3.81 10.56 -1.26
N VAL A 352 -3.07 10.15 -2.29
CA VAL A 352 -3.42 10.38 -3.71
C VAL A 352 -3.29 9.05 -4.44
N THR A 353 -4.21 8.78 -5.36
CA THR A 353 -4.19 7.60 -6.22
C THR A 353 -2.86 7.49 -6.96
N ASP A 354 -2.33 6.26 -7.03
CA ASP A 354 -1.11 5.92 -7.77
C ASP A 354 0.19 6.58 -7.28
N THR A 355 0.25 7.01 -6.01
CA THR A 355 1.48 7.54 -5.42
C THR A 355 2.36 6.45 -4.79
N ALA A 356 3.67 6.61 -4.92
CA ALA A 356 4.66 5.73 -4.29
C ALA A 356 4.87 6.08 -2.82
N TRP A 357 5.21 5.08 -2.01
CA TRP A 357 5.62 5.28 -0.61
C TRP A 357 7.05 5.83 -0.50
N SER A 358 7.39 6.38 0.66
CA SER A 358 8.77 6.71 1.02
C SER A 358 9.66 5.48 1.03
N VAL A 359 10.98 5.70 1.01
CA VAL A 359 11.90 4.63 1.44
C VAL A 359 11.54 4.22 2.86
N HIS A 360 11.40 2.93 3.11
CA HIS A 360 11.06 2.44 4.45
C HIS A 360 12.26 2.63 5.39
N ARG A 361 12.00 2.93 6.66
CA ARG A 361 13.04 2.99 7.70
C ARG A 361 12.73 2.00 8.81
N ILE A 362 13.75 1.24 9.18
CA ILE A 362 13.69 0.35 10.34
C ILE A 362 14.17 1.16 11.54
N SER A 363 13.37 1.19 12.61
CA SER A 363 13.72 1.83 13.87
C SER A 363 13.22 0.98 15.04
N LYS A 364 13.63 1.31 16.25
CA LYS A 364 13.19 0.67 17.49
C LYS A 364 13.23 1.70 18.60
N THR A 365 12.46 1.47 19.67
CA THR A 365 12.61 2.22 20.91
C THR A 365 13.29 1.34 21.96
N THR A 366 14.33 1.88 22.58
CA THR A 366 15.03 1.27 23.72
C THR A 366 14.48 1.77 25.05
N ILE A 367 13.62 2.79 25.02
CA ILE A 367 13.08 3.47 26.19
C ILE A 367 11.76 2.78 26.60
N PRO A 368 11.66 2.22 27.83
CA PRO A 368 10.46 1.55 28.28
C PRO A 368 9.28 2.51 28.43
N ALA A 369 8.06 1.95 28.42
CA ALA A 369 6.85 2.72 28.71
C ALA A 369 6.89 3.28 30.14
N TYR A 370 6.18 4.39 30.37
CA TYR A 370 5.96 4.88 31.72
C TYR A 370 5.21 3.84 32.58
N SER A 371 5.70 3.62 33.79
CA SER A 371 5.14 2.65 34.73
C SER A 371 5.24 3.13 36.18
N TRP A 372 4.26 2.73 36.98
CA TRP A 372 4.25 2.89 38.43
C TRP A 372 5.05 1.78 39.12
N VAL A 373 5.62 2.08 40.29
CA VAL A 373 6.18 1.04 41.18
C VAL A 373 5.07 0.06 41.57
N ILE A 374 5.31 -1.24 41.33
CA ILE A 374 4.29 -2.29 41.51
C ILE A 374 4.07 -2.62 42.99
N ASP A 375 5.13 -2.55 43.81
CA ASP A 375 5.06 -2.90 45.23
C ASP A 375 4.62 -1.69 46.08
N ASN A 376 3.31 -1.47 46.15
CA ASN A 376 2.73 -0.47 47.04
C ASN A 376 1.47 -1.00 47.72
N LYS A 377 1.40 -0.91 49.06
CA LYS A 377 0.28 -1.42 49.87
C LYS A 377 -1.00 -0.56 49.77
N ASN A 378 -0.87 0.68 49.29
CA ASN A 378 -1.94 1.67 49.23
C ASN A 378 -2.54 1.83 47.84
N TYR A 379 -1.88 1.30 46.81
CA TYR A 379 -2.31 1.38 45.42
C TYR A 379 -2.29 0.00 44.76
N MET A 380 -3.35 -0.31 44.01
CA MET A 380 -3.39 -1.47 43.13
C MET A 380 -2.93 -1.04 41.74
N ILE A 381 -1.85 -1.66 41.26
CA ILE A 381 -1.27 -1.36 39.95
C ILE A 381 -1.72 -2.40 38.93
N THR A 382 -2.25 -1.95 37.79
CA THR A 382 -2.78 -2.82 36.72
C THR A 382 -2.30 -2.34 35.34
N ASN A 383 -2.67 -3.07 34.28
CA ASN A 383 -2.31 -2.76 32.89
C ASN A 383 -0.79 -2.63 32.68
N SER A 384 -0.04 -3.64 33.13
CA SER A 384 1.42 -3.70 33.02
C SER A 384 2.14 -2.50 33.61
N GLY A 385 1.68 -1.98 34.75
CA GLY A 385 2.29 -0.84 35.42
C GLY A 385 1.71 0.52 35.03
N LYS A 386 0.76 0.61 34.09
CA LYS A 386 0.26 1.92 33.59
C LYS A 386 -0.89 2.51 34.42
N ILE A 387 -1.66 1.69 35.14
CA ILE A 387 -2.84 2.16 35.89
C ILE A 387 -2.60 2.00 37.38
N ALA A 388 -2.84 3.05 38.16
CA ALA A 388 -2.81 3.04 39.61
C ALA A 388 -4.19 3.39 40.20
N ALA A 389 -4.73 2.52 41.04
CA ALA A 389 -5.99 2.72 41.75
C ALA A 389 -5.78 2.75 43.27
N LYS A 390 -6.35 3.74 43.96
CA LYS A 390 -6.20 3.89 45.41
C LYS A 390 -7.04 2.86 46.18
N ILE A 391 -6.40 2.04 47.03
CA ILE A 391 -7.05 0.91 47.74
C ILE A 391 -7.01 0.99 49.28
N THR A 392 -6.56 2.12 49.84
CA THR A 392 -6.65 2.39 51.29
C THR A 392 -7.12 3.82 51.53
N ASP A 393 -7.46 4.17 52.78
CA ASP A 393 -7.76 5.55 53.18
C ASP A 393 -6.54 6.31 53.74
N GLN A 394 -5.35 5.74 53.61
CA GLN A 394 -4.11 6.38 54.06
C GLN A 394 -3.53 7.25 52.95
N ILE A 395 -3.20 8.51 53.27
CA ILE A 395 -2.47 9.37 52.35
C ILE A 395 -1.08 8.77 52.09
N ASN A 396 -0.76 8.53 50.82
CA ASN A 396 0.51 7.93 50.44
C ASN A 396 0.91 8.35 49.04
N THR A 397 2.22 8.57 48.86
CA THR A 397 2.81 8.85 47.56
C THR A 397 3.17 7.54 46.86
N LEU A 398 2.69 7.38 45.63
CA LEU A 398 3.15 6.37 44.69
C LEU A 398 4.04 7.05 43.65
N LEU A 399 5.23 6.48 43.43
CA LEU A 399 6.21 6.96 42.47
C LEU A 399 6.23 6.09 41.21
N SER A 400 6.79 6.63 40.15
CA SER A 400 7.20 5.91 38.94
C SER A 400 8.31 4.90 39.23
N ASP A 401 8.39 3.86 38.41
CA ASP A 401 9.43 2.82 38.46
C ASP A 401 10.77 3.37 37.94
N GLY A 402 11.42 4.16 38.79
CA GLY A 402 12.60 4.96 38.45
C GLY A 402 12.27 6.33 37.83
N PRO A 403 13.30 7.15 37.56
CA PRO A 403 13.13 8.46 36.95
C PRO A 403 12.95 8.30 35.43
N GLN A 404 11.70 8.35 34.96
CA GLN A 404 11.34 8.00 33.57
C GLN A 404 11.03 9.23 32.68
N PHE A 405 10.80 10.42 33.26
CA PHE A 405 10.43 11.63 32.51
C PHE A 405 11.65 12.51 32.24
N ASN A 406 11.97 12.78 30.98
CA ASN A 406 13.15 13.56 30.59
C ASN A 406 12.77 14.76 29.72
N THR A 407 13.77 15.51 29.27
CA THR A 407 13.61 16.55 28.28
C THR A 407 13.06 15.97 26.97
N ASP A 408 12.23 16.73 26.28
CA ASP A 408 11.59 16.41 25.00
C ASP A 408 10.61 15.24 25.08
N HIS A 409 10.29 14.81 26.30
CA HIS A 409 9.28 13.81 26.58
C HIS A 409 7.92 14.48 26.78
N ILE A 410 6.89 13.69 26.47
CA ILE A 410 5.50 14.00 26.79
C ILE A 410 5.03 12.90 27.75
N ILE A 411 4.39 13.27 28.84
CA ILE A 411 3.72 12.34 29.75
C ILE A 411 2.30 12.82 29.97
N GLU A 412 1.35 11.90 29.89
CA GLU A 412 -0.07 12.19 30.10
C GLU A 412 -0.64 11.38 31.25
N PHE A 413 -1.37 12.06 32.14
CA PHE A 413 -2.16 11.46 33.19
C PHE A 413 -3.64 11.58 32.85
N LYS A 414 -4.31 10.43 32.69
CA LYS A 414 -5.75 10.35 32.49
C LYS A 414 -6.44 9.86 33.75
N PHE A 415 -7.32 10.68 34.29
CA PHE A 415 -8.15 10.34 35.44
C PHE A 415 -9.30 9.44 35.01
N LEU A 416 -9.19 8.15 35.31
CA LEU A 416 -10.26 7.16 35.13
C LEU A 416 -11.29 7.26 36.25
N GLU A 417 -10.90 7.69 37.44
CA GLU A 417 -11.78 8.09 38.54
C GLU A 417 -11.13 9.25 39.31
N ALA A 418 -11.93 10.21 39.76
CA ALA A 418 -11.47 11.36 40.52
C ALA A 418 -12.49 11.76 41.59
N SER A 419 -12.03 11.93 42.84
CA SER A 419 -12.88 12.42 43.92
C SER A 419 -13.23 13.91 43.74
N GLN A 420 -14.38 14.30 44.28
CA GLN A 420 -14.76 15.71 44.39
C GLN A 420 -14.23 16.38 45.65
N ASP A 421 -13.81 15.61 46.66
CA ASP A 421 -13.40 16.07 47.98
C ASP A 421 -11.87 16.06 48.18
N GLY A 422 -11.12 15.89 47.09
CA GLY A 422 -9.66 15.87 47.12
C GLY A 422 -9.08 17.16 47.70
N ASN A 423 -7.99 17.06 48.45
CA ASN A 423 -7.41 18.19 49.18
C ASN A 423 -6.20 18.79 48.45
N ASP A 424 -5.63 19.86 48.99
CA ASP A 424 -4.49 20.53 48.36
C ASP A 424 -3.15 19.82 48.59
N SER A 425 -3.05 18.82 49.47
CA SER A 425 -1.83 17.99 49.65
C SER A 425 -1.83 16.74 48.76
N GLU A 426 -2.84 16.58 47.91
CA GLU A 426 -2.99 15.50 46.94
C GLU A 426 -2.75 15.99 45.52
N GLY A 427 -2.56 15.05 44.60
CA GLY A 427 -2.48 15.34 43.18
C GLY A 427 -1.50 14.48 42.41
N VAL A 428 -1.17 14.97 41.22
CA VAL A 428 -0.18 14.40 40.31
C VAL A 428 1.05 15.30 40.32
N ALA A 429 2.24 14.72 40.37
CA ALA A 429 3.47 15.49 40.40
C ALA A 429 4.58 14.94 39.51
N LEU A 430 5.51 15.82 39.16
CA LEU A 430 6.86 15.49 38.69
C LEU A 430 7.85 15.81 39.81
N VAL A 431 8.79 14.92 40.08
CA VAL A 431 9.66 14.98 41.25
C VAL A 431 11.08 14.59 40.88
N PHE A 432 12.07 15.40 41.26
CA PHE A 432 13.48 15.06 41.07
C PHE A 432 13.98 14.06 42.12
N ASP A 433 13.80 14.39 43.40
CA ASP A 433 14.24 13.54 44.52
C ASP A 433 13.05 12.71 45.06
N PRO A 434 13.06 11.38 44.95
CA PRO A 434 12.01 10.52 45.49
C PRO A 434 11.99 10.51 47.03
N GLU A 435 13.13 10.71 47.71
CA GLU A 435 13.29 10.55 49.17
C GLU A 435 13.05 11.83 49.98
N GLY A 436 12.44 12.86 49.39
CA GLY A 436 12.35 14.17 50.02
C GLY A 436 11.76 14.18 51.44
N CYS A 437 12.15 15.21 52.20
CA CYS A 437 11.84 15.36 53.62
C CYS A 437 10.33 15.49 53.85
N GLU A 438 9.77 14.54 54.60
CA GLU A 438 8.33 14.37 54.82
C GLU A 438 7.62 13.94 53.52
N ASP A 439 6.68 12.98 53.58
CA ASP A 439 5.99 12.39 52.42
C ASP A 439 5.08 13.40 51.66
N THR A 440 5.43 14.68 51.61
CA THR A 440 4.74 15.75 50.90
C THR A 440 5.30 15.94 49.49
N LEU A 441 4.41 16.19 48.53
CA LEU A 441 4.77 16.60 47.17
C LEU A 441 4.94 18.13 47.04
N LYS A 442 4.61 18.91 48.08
CA LYS A 442 4.87 20.35 48.13
C LYS A 442 6.26 20.62 48.70
N ARG A 443 7.28 20.38 47.89
CA ARG A 443 8.68 20.49 48.29
C ARG A 443 9.56 21.04 47.16
N PRO A 444 10.76 21.54 47.48
CA PRO A 444 11.76 21.86 46.47
C PRO A 444 12.04 20.66 45.56
N GLY A 445 12.20 20.90 44.25
CA GLY A 445 12.41 19.82 43.28
C GLY A 445 11.16 19.02 42.93
N ALA A 446 9.96 19.54 43.24
CA ALA A 446 8.69 18.96 42.82
C ALA A 446 7.76 19.99 42.16
N LEU A 447 7.05 19.53 41.12
CA LEU A 447 5.93 20.22 40.49
C LEU A 447 4.67 19.40 40.76
N LEU A 448 3.72 19.95 41.53
CA LEU A 448 2.47 19.29 41.91
C LEU A 448 1.27 20.02 41.30
N ILE A 449 0.32 19.25 40.77
CA ILE A 449 -1.01 19.72 40.37
C ILE A 449 -2.06 19.05 41.25
N THR A 450 -2.82 19.85 41.98
CA THR A 450 -3.84 19.34 42.92
C THR A 450 -5.16 18.98 42.20
N PRO A 451 -6.04 18.20 42.83
CA PRO A 451 -7.42 17.96 42.37
C PRO A 451 -8.20 19.23 42.00
N HIS A 452 -7.93 20.34 42.68
CA HIS A 452 -8.56 21.64 42.46
C HIS A 452 -7.92 22.46 41.33
N GLY A 453 -6.91 21.91 40.65
CA GLY A 453 -6.19 22.57 39.57
C GLY A 453 -5.19 23.63 40.06
N LYS A 454 -4.84 23.64 41.35
CA LYS A 454 -3.73 24.49 41.84
C LYS A 454 -2.40 23.88 41.42
N ILE A 455 -1.45 24.74 41.10
CA ILE A 455 -0.12 24.33 40.65
C ILE A 455 0.89 24.80 41.69
N PHE A 456 1.74 23.89 42.16
CA PHE A 456 2.87 24.18 43.05
C PHE A 456 4.16 23.83 42.33
N ILE A 457 5.15 24.72 42.35
CA ILE A 457 6.51 24.43 41.83
C ILE A 457 7.48 24.79 42.93
N ASP A 458 8.35 23.85 43.29
CA ASP A 458 9.31 23.96 44.39
C ASP A 458 8.64 24.30 45.75
N GLY A 459 7.41 23.84 45.94
CA GLY A 459 6.59 24.09 47.13
C GLY A 459 5.76 25.38 47.10
N GLU A 460 5.99 26.27 46.13
CA GLU A 460 5.30 27.57 46.03
C GLU A 460 4.06 27.51 45.12
N GLU A 461 2.90 27.99 45.61
CA GLU A 461 1.65 28.05 44.82
C GLU A 461 1.79 29.09 43.69
N LYS A 462 1.44 28.68 42.47
CA LYS A 462 1.39 29.58 41.31
C LYS A 462 0.00 30.20 41.15
N LEU A 463 -0.03 31.40 40.56
CA LEU A 463 -1.25 32.18 40.39
C LEU A 463 -2.25 31.52 39.43
N MET A 464 -1.75 30.89 38.36
CA MET A 464 -2.60 30.26 37.35
C MET A 464 -3.16 28.94 37.87
N LYS A 465 -4.44 28.71 37.60
CA LYS A 465 -5.14 27.48 37.97
C LYS A 465 -5.68 26.76 36.73
N LEU A 466 -5.48 25.46 36.71
CA LEU A 466 -6.07 24.54 35.74
C LEU A 466 -7.52 24.22 36.12
N PRO A 467 -8.30 23.63 35.19
CA PRO A 467 -9.62 23.12 35.52
C PRO A 467 -9.57 22.07 36.64
N LYS A 468 -10.63 22.00 37.46
CA LYS A 468 -10.78 20.98 38.51
C LYS A 468 -10.80 19.58 37.87
N MET A 469 -10.08 18.64 38.48
CA MET A 469 -9.99 17.25 38.00
C MET A 469 -11.35 16.54 38.15
N ARG A 470 -11.72 15.80 37.11
CA ARG A 470 -12.96 15.02 37.02
C ARG A 470 -12.68 13.72 36.27
N PHE A 471 -13.68 12.83 36.25
CA PHE A 471 -13.65 11.67 35.38
C PHE A 471 -13.34 12.08 33.94
N GLY A 472 -12.35 11.43 33.32
CA GLY A 472 -11.93 11.69 31.95
C GLY A 472 -10.97 12.87 31.77
N THR A 473 -10.65 13.62 32.83
CA THR A 473 -9.65 14.70 32.74
C THR A 473 -8.29 14.14 32.32
N ARG A 474 -7.61 14.85 31.43
CA ARG A 474 -6.26 14.54 30.95
C ARG A 474 -5.36 15.72 31.27
N ILE A 475 -4.24 15.44 31.93
CA ILE A 475 -3.16 16.40 32.14
C ILE A 475 -1.96 15.92 31.35
N ALA A 476 -1.50 16.72 30.40
CA ALA A 476 -0.27 16.45 29.66
C ALA A 476 0.84 17.40 30.13
N PHE A 477 2.02 16.84 30.34
CA PHE A 477 3.24 17.59 30.57
C PHE A 477 4.16 17.42 29.36
N THR A 478 4.59 18.54 28.81
CA THR A 478 5.58 18.64 27.74
C THR A 478 6.79 19.37 28.29
N ALA A 479 7.97 18.75 28.20
CA ALA A 479 9.21 19.31 28.73
C ALA A 479 10.17 19.66 27.58
N GLU A 480 10.68 20.89 27.56
CA GLU A 480 11.68 21.35 26.59
C GLU A 480 12.88 21.94 27.32
N ARG A 481 14.11 21.68 26.84
CA ARG A 481 15.30 22.30 27.44
C ARG A 481 15.42 23.75 26.97
N LYS A 482 15.46 24.69 27.92
CA LYS A 482 15.71 26.11 27.61
C LYS A 482 17.19 26.46 27.71
N ASP A 483 17.85 26.02 28.78
CA ASP A 483 19.28 26.20 29.02
C ASP A 483 19.83 25.00 29.83
N LYS A 484 21.08 25.06 30.29
CA LYS A 484 21.72 23.92 30.98
C LYS A 484 20.96 23.45 32.22
N ASP A 485 20.33 24.36 32.96
CA ASP A 485 19.74 24.09 34.27
C ASP A 485 18.22 24.32 34.30
N THR A 486 17.65 24.93 33.27
CA THR A 486 16.23 25.31 33.20
C THR A 486 15.45 24.46 32.19
N LEU A 487 14.42 23.80 32.69
CA LEU A 487 13.44 23.05 31.92
C LEU A 487 12.18 23.88 31.76
N ARG A 488 11.73 24.09 30.52
CA ARG A 488 10.44 24.67 30.23
C ARG A 488 9.38 23.58 30.26
N ILE A 489 8.44 23.67 31.20
CA ILE A 489 7.32 22.74 31.29
C ILE A 489 6.05 23.44 30.81
N ASN A 490 5.46 22.86 29.78
CA ASN A 490 4.12 23.15 29.31
C ASN A 490 3.17 22.15 29.97
N ILE A 491 2.10 22.65 30.57
CA ILE A 491 1.08 21.85 31.24
C ILE A 491 -0.25 22.14 30.57
N GLU A 492 -0.85 21.10 29.98
CA GLU A 492 -2.11 21.18 29.27
C GLU A 492 -3.18 20.38 30.00
N CYS A 493 -4.33 21.00 30.25
CA CYS A 493 -5.49 20.35 30.84
C CYS A 493 -6.77 20.93 30.24
N ALA A 494 -7.51 20.09 29.53
CA ALA A 494 -8.71 20.48 28.76
C ALA A 494 -8.43 21.64 27.79
N ASP A 495 -9.07 22.79 28.00
CA ASP A 495 -8.97 24.01 27.19
C ASP A 495 -7.94 25.02 27.72
N LYS A 496 -7.16 24.65 28.74
CA LYS A 496 -6.15 25.53 29.35
C LYS A 496 -4.75 24.94 29.23
N ALA A 497 -3.82 25.80 28.84
CA ALA A 497 -2.39 25.53 28.84
C ALA A 497 -1.65 26.59 29.67
N VAL A 498 -0.64 26.17 30.42
CA VAL A 498 0.25 27.07 31.16
C VAL A 498 1.69 26.63 30.97
N THR A 499 2.61 27.60 30.93
CA THR A 499 4.03 27.35 30.72
C THR A 499 4.82 27.92 31.88
N TYR A 500 5.74 27.14 32.43
CA TYR A 500 6.65 27.57 33.47
C TYR A 500 8.09 27.19 33.12
N ASP A 501 9.01 28.08 33.45
CA ASP A 501 10.45 27.78 33.44
C ASP A 501 10.81 27.28 34.85
N TRP A 502 11.29 26.04 34.95
CA TRP A 502 11.59 25.35 36.21
C TRP A 502 13.06 24.90 36.22
N THR A 503 13.80 25.34 37.23
CA THR A 503 15.23 25.00 37.39
C THR A 503 15.34 23.66 38.10
N VAL A 504 15.49 22.57 37.33
CA VAL A 504 15.52 21.21 37.86
C VAL A 504 16.37 20.30 36.99
N GLN A 505 17.01 19.32 37.62
CA GLN A 505 17.75 18.27 36.92
C GLN A 505 16.80 17.18 36.40
N THR A 506 17.15 16.56 35.27
CA THR A 506 16.42 15.44 34.66
C THR A 506 17.34 14.22 34.58
N PRO A 507 16.81 12.98 34.55
CA PRO A 507 15.38 12.60 34.49
C PRO A 507 14.64 12.76 35.82
N LEU A 508 13.31 12.93 35.73
CA LEU A 508 12.37 13.11 36.84
C LEU A 508 11.55 11.84 37.05
N HIS A 509 11.20 11.57 38.31
CA HIS A 509 10.09 10.69 38.65
C HIS A 509 8.77 11.40 38.38
N PHE A 510 7.73 10.62 38.13
CA PHE A 510 6.36 11.10 38.27
C PHE A 510 5.71 10.42 39.47
N ALA A 511 4.75 11.10 40.09
CA ALA A 511 4.15 10.66 41.33
C ALA A 511 2.66 10.96 41.37
N ILE A 512 1.94 10.18 42.16
CA ILE A 512 0.59 10.50 42.60
C ILE A 512 0.46 10.38 44.10
N ARG A 513 -0.38 11.24 44.69
CA ARG A 513 -0.68 11.24 46.11
C ARG A 513 -2.15 11.50 46.34
N PHE A 514 -2.84 10.52 46.92
CA PHE A 514 -4.27 10.57 47.23
C PHE A 514 -4.55 9.90 48.57
N THR A 515 -5.69 10.23 49.18
CA THR A 515 -6.14 9.68 50.46
C THR A 515 -7.31 8.73 50.26
N GLU A 516 -8.36 9.16 49.56
CA GLU A 516 -9.66 8.46 49.53
C GLU A 516 -9.64 7.08 48.85
N TYR A 517 -10.16 6.07 49.54
CA TYR A 517 -10.33 4.71 49.05
C TYR A 517 -11.31 4.61 47.87
N ASN A 518 -10.91 3.94 46.78
CA ASN A 518 -11.75 3.66 45.61
C ASN A 518 -12.41 4.91 44.99
N LYS A 519 -11.70 6.04 45.00
CA LYS A 519 -12.13 7.29 44.34
C LYS A 519 -11.11 7.86 43.36
N TRP A 520 -9.92 7.28 43.31
CA TRP A 520 -8.81 7.74 42.49
C TRP A 520 -8.27 6.58 41.66
N ASN A 521 -8.35 6.74 40.34
CA ASN A 521 -7.85 5.76 39.38
C ASN A 521 -7.22 6.52 38.21
N ILE A 522 -5.93 6.30 37.97
CA ILE A 522 -5.13 7.13 37.06
C ILE A 522 -4.32 6.25 36.12
N LEU A 523 -4.41 6.57 34.84
CA LEU A 523 -3.62 5.95 33.78
C LEU A 523 -2.49 6.91 33.37
N VAL A 524 -1.26 6.40 33.29
CA VAL A 524 -0.10 7.12 32.73
C VAL A 524 0.17 6.67 31.29
N LYS A 525 0.54 7.62 30.42
CA LYS A 525 0.81 7.40 28.99
C LYS A 525 1.95 8.24 28.44
#